data_AF-A0A7C0WMI1-F1
#
_entry.id   AF-A0A7C0WMI1-F1
#
_cell.length_a   1.000
_cell.length_b   1.000
_cell.length_c   1.000
_cell.angle_alpha   90.00
_cell.angle_beta   90.00
_cell.angle_gamma   90.00
#
_symmetry.space_group_name_H-M   'P 1'
#
loop_
_entity.id
_entity.type
_entity.pdbx_description
1 polymer ?
#
loop_
_entity_poly.entity_id
_entity_poly.type
_entity_poly.pdbx_seq_one_letter_code
_entity_poly.pdbx_strand_id
1 'polypeptide(L)'
;MREIFPEFIRRLTEADIPIEGVRAYITQGDEHQILFMEFSRDVEIPEHSHGPQWGIVINGTIELTIEGEKKVYKKGDTYFIPEGAKHSANIKSGYADISVFGERKRYRPKKDAGTPLEIMELDHIVLTVKDVSATCDFYTRILGMKMVEIGAGRKALTFGKQKINIHEYGNEIEPHAARPVPGSSDICLITSTPITEIISRFNESGVVIEEGPVRRTGSRGPMTSMYFRDPDGNLIEVSNYG
;
A
#
# COMPACT_ATOMS: atom_id res chain seq x y z
N MET A 1 -27.14 -20.63 7.55
CA MET A 1 -26.97 -19.53 8.52
C MET A 1 -26.86 -18.25 7.72
N ARG A 2 -27.59 -17.19 8.08
CA ARG A 2 -27.45 -15.90 7.39
C ARG A 2 -26.08 -15.34 7.75
N GLU A 3 -25.26 -15.00 6.76
CA GLU A 3 -23.96 -14.36 7.00
C GLU A 3 -24.19 -13.03 7.72
N ILE A 4 -23.55 -12.80 8.86
CA ILE A 4 -23.75 -11.59 9.68
C ILE A 4 -22.99 -10.43 9.05
N PHE A 5 -21.73 -10.66 8.67
CA PHE A 5 -20.89 -9.64 8.02
C PHE A 5 -20.97 -9.68 6.47
N PRO A 6 -21.02 -8.51 5.81
CA PRO A 6 -21.01 -8.43 4.35
C PRO A 6 -19.68 -8.88 3.76
N GLU A 7 -19.68 -9.19 2.47
CA GLU A 7 -18.53 -9.80 1.78
C GLU A 7 -17.22 -9.00 1.93
N PHE A 8 -17.26 -7.66 1.83
CA PHE A 8 -16.05 -6.85 1.92
C PHE A 8 -15.36 -6.93 3.30
N ILE A 9 -16.11 -7.20 4.37
CA ILE A 9 -15.55 -7.47 5.70
C ILE A 9 -14.96 -8.88 5.75
N ARG A 10 -15.64 -9.86 5.16
CA ARG A 10 -15.18 -11.25 5.11
C ARG A 10 -13.93 -11.45 4.23
N ARG A 11 -13.62 -10.47 3.37
CA ARG A 11 -12.38 -10.41 2.59
C ARG A 11 -11.19 -9.83 3.37
N LEU A 12 -11.41 -9.24 4.55
CA LEU A 12 -10.31 -8.87 5.44
C LEU A 12 -9.62 -10.13 5.95
N THR A 13 -8.35 -10.00 6.33
CA THR A 13 -7.59 -11.10 6.93
C THR A 13 -8.30 -11.59 8.20
N GLU A 14 -8.33 -12.91 8.44
CA GLU A 14 -8.81 -13.45 9.70
C GLU A 14 -7.81 -13.15 10.84
N ALA A 15 -8.29 -12.97 12.07
CA ALA A 15 -7.45 -12.89 13.26
C ALA A 15 -7.08 -14.30 13.75
N ASP A 16 -5.86 -14.47 14.24
CA ASP A 16 -5.38 -15.67 14.91
C ASP A 16 -5.86 -15.67 16.37
N ILE A 17 -7.03 -16.26 16.60
CA ILE A 17 -7.66 -16.38 17.92
C ILE A 17 -7.76 -17.86 18.27
N PRO A 18 -7.01 -18.36 19.26
CA PRO A 18 -6.97 -19.78 19.60
C PRO A 18 -8.17 -20.18 20.48
N ILE A 19 -9.39 -19.78 20.09
CA ILE A 19 -10.64 -20.11 20.79
C ILE A 19 -11.56 -20.83 19.80
N GLU A 20 -11.90 -22.08 20.12
CA GLU A 20 -12.78 -22.87 19.26
C GLU A 20 -14.15 -22.20 19.11
N GLY A 21 -14.65 -22.14 17.88
CA GLY A 21 -15.95 -21.54 17.58
C GLY A 21 -15.93 -20.02 17.43
N VAL A 22 -14.77 -19.37 17.57
CA VAL A 22 -14.59 -17.94 17.29
C VAL A 22 -14.00 -17.75 15.91
N ARG A 23 -14.61 -16.88 15.11
CA ARG A 23 -14.04 -16.35 13.87
C ARG A 23 -14.00 -14.84 13.99
N ALA A 24 -12.92 -14.20 13.58
CA ALA A 24 -12.85 -12.75 13.53
C ALA A 24 -12.10 -12.27 12.31
N TYR A 25 -12.59 -11.20 11.68
CA TYR A 25 -11.91 -10.50 10.59
C TYR A 25 -11.27 -9.22 11.14
N ILE A 26 -10.04 -8.91 10.73
CA ILE A 26 -9.22 -7.86 11.35
C ILE A 26 -8.84 -6.75 10.37
N THR A 27 -8.87 -5.52 10.85
CA THR A 27 -8.24 -4.36 10.20
C THR A 27 -7.55 -3.49 11.27
N GLN A 28 -6.52 -2.75 10.88
CA GLN A 28 -5.65 -2.02 11.81
C GLN A 28 -5.39 -0.59 11.29
N GLY A 29 -5.48 0.38 12.20
CA GLY A 29 -4.93 1.72 12.00
C GLY A 29 -3.58 1.87 12.69
N ASP A 30 -3.10 3.11 12.80
CA ASP A 30 -1.80 3.39 13.43
C ASP A 30 -1.77 3.04 14.91
N GLU A 31 -2.84 3.39 15.64
CA GLU A 31 -2.93 3.27 17.10
C GLU A 31 -4.03 2.31 17.58
N HIS A 32 -4.77 1.68 16.66
CA HIS A 32 -5.95 0.87 17.02
C HIS A 32 -6.12 -0.34 16.11
N GLN A 33 -6.93 -1.29 16.60
CA GLN A 33 -7.28 -2.50 15.89
C GLN A 33 -8.80 -2.72 15.96
N ILE A 34 -9.41 -3.06 14.83
CA ILE A 34 -10.85 -3.33 14.74
C ILE A 34 -11.03 -4.81 14.35
N LEU A 35 -11.87 -5.50 15.12
CA LEU A 35 -12.26 -6.89 14.88
C LEU A 35 -13.76 -6.98 14.62
N PHE A 36 -14.12 -7.79 13.64
CA PHE A 36 -15.49 -8.20 13.34
C PHE A 36 -15.62 -9.67 13.75
N MET A 37 -16.17 -9.94 14.93
CA MET A 37 -16.13 -11.27 15.54
C MET A 37 -17.48 -11.98 15.46
N GLU A 38 -17.46 -13.30 15.25
CA GLU A 38 -18.61 -14.19 15.25
C GLU A 38 -18.30 -15.38 16.17
N PHE A 39 -19.26 -15.73 17.03
CA PHE A 39 -19.16 -16.82 17.99
C PHE A 39 -20.21 -17.88 17.65
N SER A 40 -19.76 -19.05 17.23
CA SER A 40 -20.61 -20.20 16.84
C SER A 40 -20.87 -21.18 17.98
N ARG A 41 -20.34 -20.90 19.18
CA ARG A 41 -20.50 -21.69 20.40
C ARG A 41 -20.58 -20.78 21.61
N ASP A 42 -21.07 -21.32 22.71
CA ASP A 42 -20.92 -20.66 24.01
C ASP A 42 -19.43 -20.63 24.37
N VAL A 43 -18.94 -19.45 24.75
CA VAL A 43 -17.53 -19.22 25.09
C VAL A 43 -17.47 -18.48 26.41
N GLU A 44 -16.67 -19.00 27.34
CA GLU A 44 -16.31 -18.31 28.57
C GLU A 44 -14.89 -17.75 28.41
N ILE A 45 -14.75 -16.45 28.60
CA ILE A 45 -13.47 -15.74 28.60
C ILE A 45 -13.09 -15.48 30.06
N PRO A 46 -11.98 -16.06 30.54
CA PRO A 46 -11.49 -15.85 31.90
C PRO A 46 -11.20 -14.38 32.21
N GLU A 47 -11.10 -14.06 33.50
CA GLU A 47 -10.68 -12.72 33.93
C GLU A 47 -9.28 -12.38 33.40
N HIS A 48 -9.17 -11.23 32.74
CA HIS A 48 -7.92 -10.70 32.21
C HIS A 48 -7.99 -9.16 32.10
N SER A 49 -6.92 -8.52 31.61
CA SER A 49 -6.88 -7.08 31.33
C SER A 49 -6.00 -6.79 30.11
N HIS A 50 -6.23 -5.64 29.47
CA HIS A 50 -5.50 -5.15 28.31
C HIS A 50 -5.76 -3.65 28.10
N GLY A 51 -5.38 -3.09 26.94
CA GLY A 51 -5.68 -1.70 26.58
C GLY A 51 -7.17 -1.41 26.49
N PRO A 52 -7.59 -0.16 26.24
CA PRO A 52 -9.00 0.19 26.22
C PRO A 52 -9.72 -0.53 25.08
N GLN A 53 -10.94 -1.02 25.33
CA GLN A 53 -11.77 -1.68 24.33
C GLN A 53 -13.17 -1.07 24.30
N TRP A 54 -13.68 -0.81 23.10
CA TRP A 54 -15.07 -0.44 22.88
C TRP A 54 -15.74 -1.47 21.96
N GLY A 55 -16.83 -2.07 22.43
CA GLY A 55 -17.56 -3.10 21.72
C GLY A 55 -18.96 -2.65 21.31
N ILE A 56 -19.40 -3.07 20.12
CA ILE A 56 -20.74 -2.83 19.56
C ILE A 56 -21.38 -4.18 19.27
N VAL A 57 -22.47 -4.51 19.97
CA VAL A 57 -23.14 -5.80 19.80
C VAL A 57 -24.00 -5.79 18.53
N ILE A 58 -23.62 -6.60 17.54
CA ILE A 58 -24.33 -6.72 16.26
C ILE A 58 -25.43 -7.78 16.33
N ASN A 59 -25.19 -8.88 17.06
CA ASN A 59 -26.15 -9.96 17.24
C ASN A 59 -25.90 -10.73 18.54
N GLY A 60 -26.93 -11.40 19.06
CA GLY A 60 -26.84 -12.25 20.25
C GLY A 60 -26.69 -11.46 21.56
N THR A 61 -26.11 -12.13 22.56
CA THR A 61 -25.97 -11.63 23.93
C THR A 61 -24.60 -11.98 24.50
N ILE A 62 -23.99 -11.02 25.20
CA ILE A 62 -22.78 -11.17 26.00
C ILE A 62 -23.05 -10.71 27.43
N GLU A 63 -22.59 -11.47 28.41
CA GLU A 63 -22.49 -11.02 29.80
C GLU A 63 -21.03 -10.66 30.08
N LEU A 64 -20.77 -9.41 30.45
CA LEU A 64 -19.45 -8.93 30.85
C LEU A 64 -19.45 -8.67 32.35
N THR A 65 -18.37 -9.06 33.01
CA THR A 65 -18.04 -8.58 34.36
C THR A 65 -16.82 -7.68 34.24
N ILE A 66 -16.94 -6.40 34.60
CA ILE A 66 -15.86 -5.40 34.52
C ILE A 66 -15.68 -4.82 35.93
N GLU A 67 -14.48 -4.93 36.51
CA GLU A 67 -14.20 -4.48 37.89
C GLU A 67 -15.22 -5.04 38.92
N GLY A 68 -15.64 -6.30 38.73
CA GLY A 68 -16.62 -6.97 39.58
C GLY A 68 -18.08 -6.64 39.28
N GLU A 69 -18.38 -5.63 38.45
CA GLU A 69 -19.74 -5.31 38.04
C GLU A 69 -20.17 -6.12 36.83
N LYS A 70 -21.22 -6.93 37.00
CA LYS A 70 -21.78 -7.79 35.96
C LYS A 70 -22.90 -7.08 35.19
N LYS A 71 -22.83 -7.09 33.86
CA LYS A 71 -23.86 -6.54 32.98
C LYS A 71 -24.04 -7.38 31.72
N VAL A 72 -25.29 -7.49 31.27
CA VAL A 72 -25.66 -8.18 30.04
C VAL A 72 -25.89 -7.15 28.93
N TYR A 73 -25.27 -7.37 27.78
CA TYR A 73 -25.41 -6.57 26.57
C TYR A 73 -25.99 -7.42 25.44
N LYS A 74 -26.89 -6.83 24.66
CA LYS A 74 -27.59 -7.46 23.55
C LYS A 74 -27.46 -6.62 22.28
N LYS A 75 -27.94 -7.15 21.16
CA LYS A 75 -27.98 -6.45 19.87
C LYS A 75 -28.40 -4.98 20.00
N GLY A 76 -27.54 -4.09 19.50
CA GLY A 76 -27.70 -2.64 19.52
C GLY A 76 -27.02 -1.94 20.71
N ASP A 77 -26.63 -2.68 21.75
CA ASP A 77 -25.90 -2.12 22.87
C ASP A 77 -24.42 -1.91 22.54
N THR A 78 -23.80 -1.00 23.28
CA THR A 78 -22.35 -0.82 23.30
C THR A 78 -21.81 -0.95 24.72
N TYR A 79 -20.56 -1.41 24.85
CA TYR A 79 -19.85 -1.45 26.12
C TYR A 79 -18.45 -0.86 25.97
N PHE A 80 -17.90 -0.35 27.08
CA PHE A 80 -16.54 0.15 27.15
C PHE A 80 -15.82 -0.52 28.31
N ILE A 81 -14.65 -1.09 28.02
CA ILE A 81 -13.72 -1.65 28.98
C ILE A 81 -12.55 -0.67 29.08
N PRO A 82 -12.38 0.03 30.22
CA PRO A 82 -11.26 0.94 30.41
C PRO A 82 -9.91 0.23 30.34
N GLU A 83 -8.86 1.00 30.03
CA GLU A 83 -7.48 0.50 30.05
C GLU A 83 -7.14 -0.13 31.41
N GLY A 84 -6.57 -1.34 31.37
CA GLY A 84 -6.14 -2.07 32.56
C GLY A 84 -7.27 -2.66 33.41
N ALA A 85 -8.54 -2.38 33.11
CA ALA A 85 -9.67 -2.90 33.86
C ALA A 85 -9.73 -4.43 33.77
N LYS A 86 -9.86 -5.09 34.93
CA LYS A 86 -10.07 -6.53 35.00
C LYS A 86 -11.47 -6.87 34.53
N HIS A 87 -11.56 -7.80 33.59
CA HIS A 87 -12.85 -8.19 33.05
C HIS A 87 -12.87 -9.64 32.57
N SER A 88 -14.07 -10.23 32.57
CA SER A 88 -14.38 -11.56 32.05
C SER A 88 -15.67 -11.53 31.23
N ALA A 89 -15.90 -12.54 30.40
CA ALA A 89 -17.08 -12.59 29.53
C ALA A 89 -17.70 -13.99 29.46
N ASN A 90 -19.03 -14.04 29.45
CA ASN A 90 -19.81 -15.20 29.06
C ASN A 90 -20.56 -14.86 27.76
N ILE A 91 -20.13 -15.47 26.66
CA ILE A 91 -20.62 -15.19 25.30
C ILE A 91 -21.50 -16.35 24.85
N LYS A 92 -22.70 -16.06 24.37
CA LYS A 92 -23.64 -17.09 23.88
C LYS A 92 -23.46 -17.35 22.39
N SER A 93 -23.68 -18.60 22.00
CA SER A 93 -23.67 -19.02 20.60
C SER A 93 -24.59 -18.14 19.73
N GLY A 94 -24.08 -17.72 18.58
CA GLY A 94 -24.75 -16.78 17.67
C GLY A 94 -24.44 -15.30 17.96
N TYR A 95 -23.59 -15.00 18.95
CA TYR A 95 -23.11 -13.65 19.21
C TYR A 95 -22.18 -13.15 18.10
N ALA A 96 -22.30 -11.87 17.77
CA ALA A 96 -21.37 -11.18 16.89
C ALA A 96 -21.25 -9.71 17.30
N ASP A 97 -20.06 -9.15 17.16
CA ASP A 97 -19.76 -7.77 17.53
C ASP A 97 -18.71 -7.13 16.63
N ILE A 98 -18.63 -5.80 16.74
CA ILE A 98 -17.48 -5.03 16.29
C ILE A 98 -16.74 -4.59 17.55
N SER A 99 -15.49 -5.04 17.70
CA SER A 99 -14.63 -4.71 18.83
C SER A 99 -13.49 -3.81 18.35
N VAL A 100 -13.37 -2.63 18.97
CA VAL A 100 -12.29 -1.66 18.72
C VAL A 100 -11.37 -1.66 19.93
N PHE A 101 -10.10 -2.02 19.71
CA PHE A 101 -9.06 -2.00 20.73
C PHE A 101 -8.14 -0.80 20.50
N GLY A 102 -7.80 -0.08 21.58
CA GLY A 102 -6.74 0.94 21.60
C GLY A 102 -5.31 0.35 21.58
N GLU A 103 -5.17 -0.85 21.02
CA GLU A 103 -3.92 -1.57 20.87
C GLU A 103 -3.81 -2.02 19.42
N ARG A 104 -2.85 -1.46 18.67
CA ARG A 104 -2.61 -1.84 17.26
C ARG A 104 -2.43 -3.35 17.05
N LYS A 105 -1.82 -4.04 18.01
CA LYS A 105 -1.37 -5.44 17.87
C LYS A 105 -2.01 -6.40 18.90
N ARG A 106 -3.26 -6.16 19.29
CA ARG A 106 -3.98 -7.01 20.27
C ARG A 106 -4.10 -8.47 19.82
N TYR A 107 -4.47 -8.67 18.55
CA TYR A 107 -4.48 -9.96 17.87
C TYR A 107 -3.58 -9.94 16.64
N ARG A 108 -2.98 -11.09 16.34
CA ARG A 108 -2.17 -11.28 15.12
C ARG A 108 -3.11 -11.61 13.96
N PRO A 109 -2.85 -11.12 12.75
CA PRO A 109 -3.47 -11.69 11.56
C PRO A 109 -3.08 -13.17 11.47
N LYS A 110 -4.05 -14.03 11.20
CA LYS A 110 -3.82 -15.43 10.88
C LYS A 110 -2.95 -15.45 9.63
N LYS A 111 -1.80 -16.13 9.71
CA LYS A 111 -0.96 -16.32 8.54
C LYS A 111 -1.79 -17.15 7.55
N ASP A 112 -2.23 -16.55 6.46
CA ASP A 112 -2.72 -17.34 5.36
C ASP A 112 -1.61 -18.32 4.97
N ALA A 113 -1.96 -19.57 4.76
CA ALA A 113 -1.08 -20.52 4.11
C ALA A 113 -0.88 -20.05 2.66
N GLY A 114 0.04 -19.09 2.46
CA GLY A 114 0.39 -18.53 1.16
C GLY A 114 -0.30 -17.22 0.80
N THR A 115 -0.29 -16.18 1.66
CA THR A 115 -0.48 -14.82 1.13
C THR A 115 0.60 -14.59 0.06
N PRO A 116 0.23 -14.35 -1.21
CA PRO A 116 1.21 -14.16 -2.26
C PRO A 116 2.07 -12.94 -1.94
N LEU A 117 3.32 -12.95 -2.41
CA LEU A 117 4.15 -11.75 -2.40
C LEU A 117 3.37 -10.59 -3.03
N GLU A 118 3.14 -9.52 -2.27
CA GLU A 118 2.48 -8.30 -2.73
C GLU A 118 3.54 -7.22 -2.95
N ILE A 119 3.69 -6.77 -4.21
CA ILE A 119 4.54 -5.64 -4.57
C ILE A 119 3.69 -4.39 -4.56
N MET A 120 4.08 -3.39 -3.77
CA MET A 120 3.31 -2.16 -3.59
C MET A 120 3.49 -1.18 -4.75
N GLU A 121 4.74 -0.87 -5.11
CA GLU A 121 5.08 0.11 -6.13
C GLU A 121 6.51 -0.07 -6.65
N LEU A 122 6.83 0.62 -7.75
CA LEU A 122 8.19 0.76 -8.26
C LEU A 122 8.88 1.91 -7.51
N ASP A 123 9.92 1.61 -6.74
CA ASP A 123 10.75 2.62 -6.06
C ASP A 123 11.74 3.30 -7.02
N HIS A 124 12.51 2.49 -7.73
CA HIS A 124 13.47 2.97 -8.72
C HIS A 124 13.78 1.93 -9.80
N ILE A 125 14.39 2.42 -10.89
CA ILE A 125 15.05 1.59 -11.91
C ILE A 125 16.51 2.03 -12.05
N VAL A 126 17.29 1.23 -12.76
CA VAL A 126 18.65 1.57 -13.16
C VAL A 126 18.67 1.77 -14.67
N LEU A 127 19.24 2.88 -15.14
CA LEU A 127 19.62 3.04 -16.54
C LEU A 127 21.13 2.84 -16.66
N THR A 128 21.53 1.94 -17.54
CA THR A 128 22.92 1.86 -18.01
C THR A 128 23.07 2.78 -19.22
N VAL A 129 24.03 3.70 -19.17
CA VAL A 129 24.18 4.79 -20.14
C VAL A 129 25.61 4.90 -20.63
N LYS A 130 25.82 5.40 -21.85
CA LYS A 130 27.17 5.60 -22.40
C LYS A 130 27.91 6.78 -21.76
N ASP A 131 27.17 7.83 -21.41
CA ASP A 131 27.72 9.04 -20.80
C ASP A 131 26.79 9.51 -19.67
N VAL A 132 27.30 9.42 -18.44
CA VAL A 132 26.57 9.79 -17.23
C VAL A 132 26.26 11.28 -17.21
N SER A 133 27.20 12.15 -17.63
CA SER A 133 27.00 13.60 -17.61
C SER A 133 25.94 13.99 -18.64
N ALA A 134 26.06 13.52 -19.87
CA ALA A 134 25.10 13.82 -20.93
C ALA A 134 23.68 13.37 -20.56
N THR A 135 23.55 12.19 -19.95
CA THR A 135 22.27 11.70 -19.43
C THR A 135 21.73 12.60 -18.33
N CYS A 136 22.53 12.87 -17.29
CA CYS A 136 22.09 13.69 -16.18
C CYS A 136 21.66 15.10 -16.64
N ASP A 137 22.42 15.70 -17.54
CA ASP A 137 22.12 17.02 -18.12
C ASP A 137 20.83 16.99 -18.95
N PHE A 138 20.64 15.95 -19.76
CA PHE A 138 19.42 15.77 -20.55
C PHE A 138 18.17 15.69 -19.66
N TYR A 139 18.13 14.75 -18.71
CA TYR A 139 16.95 14.56 -17.87
C TYR A 139 16.69 15.74 -16.92
N THR A 140 17.75 16.41 -16.46
CA THR A 140 17.61 17.62 -15.63
C THR A 140 17.01 18.77 -16.45
N ARG A 141 17.52 19.01 -17.66
CA ARG A 141 17.08 20.13 -18.50
C ARG A 141 15.72 19.90 -19.17
N ILE A 142 15.51 18.70 -19.72
CA ILE A 142 14.34 18.37 -20.54
C ILE A 142 13.14 17.97 -19.67
N LEU A 143 13.36 17.20 -18.61
CA LEU A 143 12.28 16.67 -17.76
C LEU A 143 12.23 17.29 -16.36
N GLY A 144 13.15 18.22 -16.04
CA GLY A 144 13.16 18.90 -14.73
C GLY A 144 13.48 17.98 -13.56
N MET A 145 14.08 16.81 -13.80
CA MET A 145 14.52 15.91 -12.74
C MET A 145 15.67 16.54 -11.95
N LYS A 146 15.85 16.11 -10.69
CA LYS A 146 16.98 16.59 -9.87
C LYS A 146 18.07 15.53 -9.80
N MET A 147 19.25 15.86 -10.32
CA MET A 147 20.44 15.04 -10.13
C MET A 147 20.90 15.11 -8.68
N VAL A 148 21.13 13.94 -8.07
CA VAL A 148 21.68 13.80 -6.73
C VAL A 148 22.82 12.79 -6.73
N GLU A 149 23.79 13.01 -5.85
CA GLU A 149 24.83 12.03 -5.54
C GLU A 149 24.42 11.17 -4.35
N ILE A 150 24.68 9.86 -4.43
CA ILE A 150 24.29 8.86 -3.44
C ILE A 150 25.49 7.99 -3.09
N GLY A 151 25.88 7.99 -1.82
CA GLY A 151 27.00 7.19 -1.33
C GLY A 151 28.31 7.57 -2.02
N ALA A 152 29.12 6.57 -2.42
CA ALA A 152 30.43 6.72 -3.04
C ALA A 152 30.39 7.29 -4.48
N GLY A 153 29.81 8.48 -4.68
CA GLY A 153 29.79 9.20 -5.95
C GLY A 153 28.80 8.67 -7.00
N ARG A 154 27.87 7.79 -6.63
CA ARG A 154 26.85 7.27 -7.56
C ARG A 154 25.83 8.36 -7.87
N LYS A 155 25.41 8.48 -9.13
CA LYS A 155 24.43 9.49 -9.52
C LYS A 155 23.04 8.90 -9.68
N ALA A 156 22.03 9.68 -9.31
CA ALA A 156 20.63 9.37 -9.55
C ALA A 156 19.84 10.61 -9.97
N LEU A 157 18.77 10.40 -10.71
CA LEU A 157 17.80 11.42 -11.12
C LEU A 157 16.52 11.20 -10.33
N THR A 158 16.14 12.17 -9.51
CA THR A 158 14.94 12.08 -8.64
C THR A 158 13.77 12.88 -9.22
N PHE A 159 12.56 12.33 -9.07
CA PHE A 159 11.30 12.95 -9.47
C PHE A 159 10.15 12.37 -8.63
N GLY A 160 9.26 13.23 -8.13
CA GLY A 160 8.19 12.79 -7.23
C GLY A 160 8.75 12.07 -6.00
N LYS A 161 8.39 10.79 -5.83
CA LYS A 161 8.90 9.92 -4.75
C LYS A 161 9.82 8.81 -5.28
N GLN A 162 10.12 8.81 -6.58
CA GLN A 162 10.95 7.80 -7.25
C GLN A 162 12.28 8.38 -7.71
N LYS A 163 13.14 7.49 -8.19
CA LYS A 163 14.39 7.86 -8.86
C LYS A 163 14.79 6.90 -9.97
N ILE A 164 15.72 7.34 -10.80
CA ILE A 164 16.48 6.51 -11.72
C ILE A 164 17.95 6.55 -11.28
N ASN A 165 18.52 5.41 -10.92
CA ASN A 165 19.97 5.31 -10.70
C ASN A 165 20.69 5.20 -12.05
N ILE A 166 21.85 5.84 -12.16
CA ILE A 166 22.62 5.88 -13.41
C ILE A 166 23.90 5.07 -13.25
N HIS A 167 24.06 4.05 -14.09
CA HIS A 167 25.30 3.28 -14.23
C HIS A 167 25.95 3.60 -15.58
N GLU A 168 27.27 3.76 -15.59
CA GLU A 168 28.01 3.93 -16.84
C GLU A 168 28.26 2.55 -17.48
N TYR A 169 28.05 2.46 -18.79
CA TYR A 169 28.25 1.22 -19.54
C TYR A 169 29.72 0.78 -19.51
N GLY A 170 29.95 -0.48 -19.13
CA GLY A 170 31.29 -1.04 -18.91
C GLY A 170 31.88 -0.75 -17.52
N ASN A 171 31.22 0.08 -16.70
CA ASN A 171 31.58 0.39 -15.32
C ASN A 171 30.35 0.22 -14.39
N GLU A 172 29.52 -0.78 -14.67
CA GLU A 172 28.30 -1.05 -13.90
C GLU A 172 28.63 -1.50 -12.47
N ILE A 173 27.71 -1.18 -11.54
CA ILE A 173 27.84 -1.56 -10.14
C ILE A 173 27.03 -2.84 -9.90
N GLU A 174 27.66 -3.86 -9.33
CA GLU A 174 27.02 -5.12 -9.00
C GLU A 174 26.13 -5.02 -7.74
N PRO A 175 24.98 -5.73 -7.69
CA PRO A 175 24.39 -6.50 -8.78
C PRO A 175 23.71 -5.59 -9.82
N HIS A 176 23.79 -5.96 -11.10
CA HIS A 176 23.07 -5.28 -12.18
C HIS A 176 22.30 -6.26 -13.09
N ALA A 177 21.58 -5.72 -14.09
CA ALA A 177 20.87 -6.53 -15.06
C ALA A 177 21.83 -7.49 -15.77
N ALA A 178 21.39 -8.70 -16.11
CA ALA A 178 22.22 -9.70 -16.80
C ALA A 178 22.76 -9.20 -18.16
N ARG A 179 22.07 -8.24 -18.79
CA ARG A 179 22.47 -7.55 -20.02
C ARG A 179 22.19 -6.05 -19.84
N PRO A 180 23.12 -5.29 -19.24
CA PRO A 180 22.96 -3.86 -19.06
C PRO A 180 23.25 -3.17 -20.40
N VAL A 181 22.22 -2.73 -21.13
CA VAL A 181 22.38 -2.21 -22.50
C VAL A 181 21.86 -0.78 -22.58
N PRO A 182 22.71 0.21 -22.94
CA PRO A 182 22.24 1.55 -23.22
C PRO A 182 21.23 1.57 -24.35
N GLY A 183 20.13 2.32 -24.16
CA GLY A 183 19.05 2.43 -25.14
C GLY A 183 18.01 1.31 -25.09
N SER A 184 18.10 0.36 -24.14
CA SER A 184 17.16 -0.76 -24.06
C SER A 184 15.88 -0.47 -23.28
N SER A 185 15.76 0.70 -22.65
CA SER A 185 14.62 1.03 -21.81
C SER A 185 13.50 1.68 -22.62
N ASP A 186 12.27 1.32 -22.24
CA ASP A 186 11.02 1.90 -22.72
C ASP A 186 10.18 2.23 -21.48
N ILE A 187 10.07 3.52 -21.14
CA ILE A 187 9.47 3.97 -19.88
C ILE A 187 8.41 5.04 -20.11
N CYS A 188 7.29 4.92 -19.38
CA CYS A 188 6.22 5.91 -19.36
C CYS A 188 6.21 6.68 -18.04
N LEU A 189 6.32 8.00 -18.13
CA LEU A 189 6.34 8.93 -17.00
C LEU A 189 5.08 9.78 -16.99
N ILE A 190 4.48 9.93 -15.81
CA ILE A 190 3.27 10.73 -15.64
C ILE A 190 3.65 12.13 -15.16
N THR A 191 3.06 13.14 -15.79
CA THR A 191 3.23 14.54 -15.40
C THR A 191 1.87 15.21 -15.22
N SER A 192 1.85 16.32 -14.48
CA SER A 192 0.70 17.24 -14.39
C SER A 192 0.77 18.35 -15.44
N THR A 193 1.92 18.56 -16.08
CA THR A 193 2.07 19.53 -17.18
C THR A 193 1.33 19.03 -18.42
N PRO A 194 0.45 19.83 -19.05
CA PRO A 194 -0.28 19.41 -20.24
C PRO A 194 0.66 18.99 -21.39
N ILE A 195 0.38 17.85 -22.05
CA ILE A 195 1.20 17.35 -23.18
C ILE A 195 1.42 18.43 -24.25
N THR A 196 0.42 19.25 -24.56
CA THR A 196 0.54 20.34 -25.54
C THR A 196 1.59 21.39 -25.15
N GLU A 197 1.73 21.69 -23.85
CA GLU A 197 2.76 22.59 -23.34
C GLU A 197 4.14 21.96 -23.44
N ILE A 198 4.26 20.66 -23.15
CA ILE A 198 5.53 19.91 -23.27
C ILE A 198 6.00 19.88 -24.71
N ILE A 199 5.09 19.63 -25.66
CA ILE A 199 5.38 19.68 -27.10
C ILE A 199 5.96 21.04 -27.51
N SER A 200 5.37 22.14 -27.03
CA SER A 200 5.88 23.49 -27.31
C SER A 200 7.31 23.68 -26.78
N ARG A 201 7.56 23.28 -25.53
CA ARG A 201 8.89 23.40 -24.89
C ARG A 201 9.95 22.54 -25.59
N PHE A 202 9.57 21.36 -26.08
CA PHE A 202 10.48 20.44 -26.76
C PHE A 202 10.91 20.95 -28.13
N ASN A 203 9.97 21.55 -28.88
CA ASN A 203 10.26 22.21 -30.16
C ASN A 203 11.28 23.35 -30.00
N GLU A 204 11.22 24.11 -28.90
CA GLU A 204 12.20 25.16 -28.59
C GLU A 204 13.56 24.60 -28.14
N SER A 205 13.55 23.43 -27.48
CA SER A 205 14.74 22.80 -26.90
C SER A 205 15.49 21.88 -27.88
N GLY A 206 15.00 21.73 -29.11
CA GLY A 206 15.58 20.87 -30.15
C GLY A 206 15.37 19.38 -29.93
N VAL A 207 14.45 18.97 -29.05
CA VAL A 207 14.14 17.55 -28.84
C VAL A 207 13.15 17.10 -29.91
N VAL A 208 13.51 16.06 -30.67
CA VAL A 208 12.65 15.49 -31.70
C VAL A 208 11.56 14.66 -31.03
N ILE A 209 10.31 15.03 -31.29
CA ILE A 209 9.13 14.26 -30.88
C ILE A 209 8.90 13.18 -31.94
N GLU A 210 8.90 11.92 -31.51
CA GLU A 210 8.73 10.76 -32.38
C GLU A 210 7.24 10.53 -32.71
N GLU A 211 6.37 10.69 -31.71
CA GLU A 211 4.91 10.59 -31.86
C GLU A 211 4.22 11.38 -30.75
N GLY A 212 3.10 12.05 -31.02
CA GLY A 212 2.30 12.73 -30.00
C GLY A 212 1.69 14.06 -30.48
N PRO A 213 0.58 14.53 -29.86
CA PRO A 213 -0.15 13.88 -28.78
C PRO A 213 -1.02 12.73 -29.30
N VAL A 214 -1.00 11.58 -28.64
CA VAL A 214 -1.76 10.38 -29.03
C VAL A 214 -2.42 9.71 -27.84
N ARG A 215 -3.54 9.00 -28.07
CA ARG A 215 -4.23 8.24 -27.02
C ARG A 215 -3.50 6.93 -26.76
N ARG A 216 -3.34 6.60 -25.48
CA ARG A 216 -2.74 5.36 -24.97
C ARG A 216 -3.52 4.84 -23.77
N THR A 217 -3.21 3.61 -23.39
CA THR A 217 -3.79 2.96 -22.21
C THR A 217 -2.72 2.86 -21.14
N GLY A 218 -2.88 3.63 -20.06
CA GLY A 218 -2.04 3.55 -18.88
C GLY A 218 -2.57 2.53 -17.87
N SER A 219 -1.80 2.29 -16.81
CA SER A 219 -2.17 1.38 -15.74
C SER A 219 -3.46 1.77 -15.00
N ARG A 220 -3.86 3.05 -15.04
CA ARG A 220 -5.09 3.56 -14.41
C ARG A 220 -6.21 3.86 -15.40
N GLY A 221 -6.03 3.50 -16.68
CA GLY A 221 -6.99 3.75 -17.75
C GLY A 221 -6.45 4.64 -18.88
N PRO A 222 -7.34 5.20 -19.72
CA PRO A 222 -6.93 5.99 -20.89
C PRO A 222 -6.15 7.25 -20.52
N MET A 223 -5.09 7.53 -21.28
CA MET A 223 -4.22 8.70 -21.12
C MET A 223 -3.84 9.29 -22.48
N THR A 224 -3.26 10.49 -22.47
CA THR A 224 -2.69 11.15 -23.64
C THR A 224 -1.19 11.23 -23.48
N SER A 225 -0.45 10.82 -24.52
CA SER A 225 0.99 10.59 -24.46
C SER A 225 1.74 11.29 -25.60
N MET A 226 3.04 11.52 -25.39
CA MET A 226 4.03 11.82 -26.42
C MET A 226 5.31 11.02 -26.20
N TYR A 227 6.06 10.77 -27.28
CA TYR A 227 7.23 9.92 -27.32
C TYR A 227 8.45 10.67 -27.87
N PHE A 228 9.63 10.40 -27.31
CA PHE A 228 10.90 10.92 -27.77
C PHE A 228 12.05 10.01 -27.32
N ARG A 229 13.27 10.31 -27.79
CA ARG A 229 14.49 9.57 -27.44
C ARG A 229 15.35 10.35 -26.46
N ASP A 230 15.93 9.64 -25.49
CA ASP A 230 17.02 10.16 -24.69
C ASP A 230 18.39 9.98 -25.41
N PRO A 231 19.52 10.44 -24.82
CA PRO A 231 20.83 10.38 -25.46
C PRO A 231 21.30 8.98 -25.88
N ASP A 232 20.86 7.93 -25.18
CA ASP A 232 21.22 6.55 -25.48
C ASP A 232 20.21 5.86 -26.39
N GLY A 233 19.09 6.52 -26.70
CA GLY A 233 18.04 6.00 -27.56
C GLY A 233 16.92 5.26 -26.82
N ASN A 234 16.87 5.35 -25.49
CA ASN A 234 15.74 4.83 -24.73
C ASN A 234 14.45 5.51 -25.20
N LEU A 235 13.36 4.76 -25.29
CA LEU A 235 12.06 5.32 -25.63
C LEU A 235 11.44 5.92 -24.37
N ILE A 236 11.22 7.23 -24.38
CA ILE A 236 10.62 7.95 -23.25
C ILE A 236 9.23 8.39 -23.65
N GLU A 237 8.24 7.87 -22.94
CA GLU A 237 6.85 8.30 -23.02
C GLU A 237 6.54 9.26 -21.87
N VAL A 238 5.95 10.41 -22.17
CA VAL A 238 5.41 11.33 -21.16
C VAL A 238 3.91 11.49 -21.37
N SER A 239 3.14 11.34 -20.29
CA SER A 239 1.69 11.18 -20.36
C SER A 239 0.93 11.96 -19.29
N ASN A 240 -0.29 12.40 -19.64
CA ASN A 240 -1.30 12.89 -18.70
C ASN A 240 -2.50 11.95 -18.65
N TYR A 241 -3.03 11.71 -17.45
CA TYR A 241 -4.39 11.19 -17.31
C TYR A 241 -5.39 12.34 -17.50
N GLY A 242 -6.55 12.01 -18.08
CA GLY A 242 -7.66 12.95 -18.28
C GLY A 242 -8.58 13.04 -17.08
#